data_AF-A0A2A9GEQ3-F1
#
_entry.id   AF-A0A2A9GEQ3-F1
#
_cell.length_a   1.000
_cell.length_b   1.000
_cell.length_c   1.000
_cell.angle_alpha   90.00
_cell.angle_beta   90.00
_cell.angle_gamma   90.00
#
_symmetry.space_group_name_H-M   'P 1'
#
loop_
_entity.id
_entity.type
_entity.pdbx_description
1 polymer ?
#
loop_
_entity_poly.entity_id
_entity_poly.type
_entity_poly.pdbx_seq_one_letter_code
_entity_poly.pdbx_strand_id
1 'polypeptide(L)'
;MNVLGVFGHSFRQVFGNWGQTLRISALLLLIMIIGQQWLIESVMQAGASQHQSLEESLFILVFNTFILPIPMIIAAVNWHRFILLGERVGWLPRIHLRRDVSYFWRGIVITLCAMAIMVLGAAIVFLFALAAQEIIPNQAAETVLLAVVGLAFFIVVYAFMLRLGVSLPGAAIGGATIRDSWRATRGQWRGFALLTLLAFLVVLPFFAVSMLSMLAPHDLADDMVVVALKLLFAVPTVMLLLSILTTLYGHFVEQRALV
;
A
#
# COMPACT_ATOMS: atom_id res chain seq x y z
N MET A 1 17.59 9.39 9.51
CA MET A 1 16.91 8.32 10.27
C MET A 1 17.70 7.02 10.11
N ASN A 2 17.71 6.14 11.12
CA ASN A 2 18.26 4.79 10.98
C ASN A 2 17.22 3.87 10.30
N VAL A 3 17.34 3.67 8.99
CA VAL A 3 16.37 2.92 8.16
C VAL A 3 16.28 1.46 8.59
N LEU A 4 17.42 0.82 8.87
CA LEU A 4 17.46 -0.56 9.34
C LEU A 4 16.85 -0.70 10.73
N GLY A 5 17.01 0.30 11.59
CA GLY A 5 16.35 0.38 12.89
C GLY A 5 14.83 0.44 12.77
N VAL A 6 14.30 1.32 11.90
CA VAL A 6 12.85 1.42 11.64
C VAL A 6 12.31 0.10 11.10
N PHE A 7 12.98 -0.49 10.11
CA PHE A 7 12.56 -1.74 9.50
C PHE A 7 12.61 -2.91 10.50
N GLY A 8 13.71 -3.04 11.25
CA GLY A 8 13.88 -4.08 12.25
C GLY A 8 12.87 -3.98 13.38
N HIS A 9 12.56 -2.76 13.85
CA HIS A 9 11.50 -2.55 14.84
C HIS A 9 10.11 -2.93 14.27
N SER A 10 9.81 -2.51 13.03
CA SER A 10 8.56 -2.87 12.34
C SER A 10 8.41 -4.38 12.16
N PHE A 11 9.50 -5.08 11.83
CA PHE A 11 9.53 -6.52 11.72
C PHE A 11 9.23 -7.19 13.07
N ARG A 12 9.87 -6.73 14.15
CA ARG A 12 9.60 -7.24 15.51
C ARG A 12 8.15 -7.00 15.95
N GLN A 13 7.52 -5.89 15.55
CA GLN A 13 6.10 -5.64 15.84
C GLN A 13 5.21 -6.73 15.23
N VAL A 14 5.43 -7.09 13.95
CA VAL A 14 4.63 -8.10 13.24
C VAL A 14 4.87 -9.51 13.78
N PHE A 15 6.13 -9.94 13.82
CA PHE A 15 6.47 -11.33 14.14
C PHE A 15 6.51 -11.60 15.64
N GLY A 16 6.84 -10.59 16.47
CA GLY A 16 6.75 -10.68 17.92
C GLY A 16 5.31 -10.73 18.44
N ASN A 17 4.33 -10.30 17.63
CA ASN A 17 2.91 -10.32 17.96
C ASN A 17 2.07 -11.12 16.97
N TRP A 18 2.61 -12.21 16.43
CA TRP A 18 1.99 -12.98 15.33
C TRP A 18 0.53 -13.37 15.57
N GLY A 19 0.18 -13.75 16.81
CA GLY A 19 -1.20 -14.08 17.16
C GLY A 19 -2.18 -12.90 17.04
N GLN A 20 -1.75 -11.66 17.33
CA GLN A 20 -2.56 -10.46 17.10
C GLN A 20 -2.53 -10.04 15.63
N THR A 21 -1.38 -10.18 14.97
CA THR A 21 -1.24 -9.95 13.52
C THR A 21 -2.29 -10.73 12.74
N LEU A 22 -2.42 -12.04 12.98
CA LEU A 22 -3.42 -12.87 12.32
C LEU A 22 -4.86 -12.50 12.67
N ARG A 23 -5.16 -12.29 13.96
CA ARG A 23 -6.53 -11.92 14.40
C ARG A 23 -7.01 -10.60 13.82
N ILE A 24 -6.11 -9.64 13.63
CA ILE A 24 -6.42 -8.32 13.07
C ILE A 24 -6.59 -8.40 11.54
N SER A 25 -5.78 -9.19 10.85
CA SER A 25 -5.64 -9.07 9.40
C SER A 25 -6.19 -10.24 8.59
N ALA A 26 -6.11 -11.48 9.07
CA ALA A 26 -6.31 -12.66 8.22
C ALA A 26 -7.72 -12.72 7.61
N LEU A 27 -8.77 -12.55 8.42
CA LEU A 27 -10.15 -12.54 7.94
C LEU A 27 -10.42 -11.36 6.99
N LEU A 28 -9.94 -10.17 7.35
CA LEU A 28 -10.20 -8.95 6.57
C LEU A 28 -9.46 -8.98 5.22
N LEU A 29 -8.23 -9.49 5.20
CA LEU A 29 -7.46 -9.68 3.97
C LEU A 29 -8.02 -10.83 3.13
N LEU A 30 -8.55 -11.90 3.73
CA LEU A 30 -9.25 -12.95 2.99
C LEU A 30 -10.48 -12.39 2.26
N ILE A 31 -11.32 -11.61 2.95
CA ILE A 31 -12.47 -10.94 2.34
C ILE A 31 -12.03 -10.03 1.19
N MET A 32 -10.96 -9.25 1.40
CA MET A 32 -10.42 -8.37 0.36
C MET A 32 -9.87 -9.13 -0.85
N ILE A 33 -9.14 -10.23 -0.63
CA ILE A 33 -8.58 -11.07 -1.71
C ILE A 33 -9.71 -11.70 -2.52
N ILE A 34 -10.72 -12.26 -1.86
CA ILE A 34 -11.89 -12.85 -2.56
C ILE A 34 -12.61 -11.77 -3.37
N GLY A 35 -12.87 -10.60 -2.78
CA GLY A 35 -13.51 -9.49 -3.48
C GLY A 35 -12.69 -8.96 -4.66
N GLN A 36 -11.36 -8.97 -4.54
CA GLN A 36 -10.45 -8.58 -5.63
C GLN A 36 -10.44 -9.61 -6.77
N GLN A 37 -10.45 -10.91 -6.46
CA GLN A 37 -10.52 -11.97 -7.49
C GLN A 37 -11.83 -11.87 -8.27
N TRP A 38 -12.95 -11.76 -7.55
CA TRP A 38 -14.26 -11.55 -8.16
C TRP A 38 -14.30 -10.31 -9.05
N LEU A 39 -13.67 -9.21 -8.63
CA LEU A 39 -13.58 -7.98 -9.42
C LEU A 39 -12.76 -8.17 -10.70
N ILE A 40 -11.62 -8.87 -10.62
CA ILE A 40 -10.78 -9.17 -11.78
C ILE A 40 -11.55 -10.00 -12.80
N GLU A 41 -12.21 -11.07 -12.35
CA GLU A 41 -13.04 -11.92 -13.21
C GLU A 41 -14.18 -11.11 -13.85
N SER A 42 -14.86 -10.26 -13.09
CA SER A 42 -15.93 -9.41 -13.59
C SER A 42 -15.45 -8.44 -14.68
N VAL A 43 -14.27 -7.83 -14.49
CA VAL A 43 -13.67 -6.92 -15.47
C VAL A 43 -13.22 -7.69 -16.72
N MET A 44 -12.64 -8.88 -16.57
CA MET A 44 -12.22 -9.72 -17.71
C MET A 44 -13.41 -10.18 -18.55
N GLN A 45 -14.50 -10.61 -17.90
CA GLN A 45 -15.73 -10.99 -18.58
C GLN A 45 -16.38 -9.80 -19.29
N ALA A 46 -16.44 -8.64 -18.61
CA ALA A 46 -16.96 -7.41 -19.22
C ALA A 46 -16.12 -6.96 -20.42
N GLY A 47 -14.79 -7.02 -20.33
CA GLY A 47 -13.88 -6.68 -21.44
C GLY A 47 -13.91 -7.66 -22.61
N ALA A 48 -14.27 -8.92 -22.37
CA ALA A 48 -14.53 -9.91 -23.41
C ALA A 48 -15.88 -9.69 -24.11
N SER A 49 -16.83 -9.03 -23.44
CA SER A 49 -18.10 -8.61 -24.03
C SER A 49 -17.94 -7.30 -24.81
N GLN A 50 -18.52 -7.21 -26.01
CA GLN A 50 -18.31 -6.05 -26.89
C GLN A 50 -18.96 -4.76 -26.35
N HIS A 51 -19.83 -4.83 -25.33
CA HIS A 51 -20.62 -3.72 -24.80
C HIS A 51 -20.62 -3.74 -23.27
N GLN A 52 -19.62 -3.11 -22.64
CA GLN A 52 -19.70 -2.79 -21.22
C GLN A 52 -20.63 -1.59 -21.02
N SER A 53 -21.64 -1.73 -20.17
CA SER A 53 -22.55 -0.62 -19.85
C SER A 53 -21.87 0.42 -18.96
N LEU A 54 -22.36 1.67 -19.01
CA LEU A 54 -21.92 2.73 -18.09
C LEU A 54 -22.21 2.35 -16.63
N GLU A 55 -23.35 1.69 -16.39
CA GLU A 55 -23.77 1.27 -15.05
C GLU A 55 -22.81 0.25 -14.43
N GLU A 56 -22.40 -0.78 -15.19
CA GLU A 56 -21.39 -1.76 -14.74
C GLU A 56 -20.05 -1.10 -14.47
N SER A 57 -19.63 -0.17 -15.34
CA SER A 57 -18.37 0.57 -15.17
C SER A 57 -18.38 1.42 -13.90
N LEU A 58 -19.50 2.12 -13.62
CA LEU A 58 -19.68 2.91 -12.40
C LEU A 58 -19.74 2.01 -11.16
N PHE A 59 -20.42 0.87 -11.24
CA PHE A 59 -20.47 -0.10 -10.14
C PHE A 59 -19.06 -0.62 -9.80
N ILE A 60 -18.29 -1.04 -10.80
CA ILE A 60 -16.90 -1.51 -10.64
C ILE A 60 -16.04 -0.42 -10.01
N LEU A 61 -16.14 0.82 -10.50
CA LEU A 61 -15.41 1.96 -9.95
C LEU A 61 -15.77 2.20 -8.48
N VAL A 62 -17.05 2.29 -8.16
CA VAL A 62 -17.53 2.54 -6.80
C VAL A 62 -17.12 1.41 -5.86
N PHE A 63 -17.31 0.16 -6.28
CA PHE A 63 -16.96 -1.02 -5.51
C PHE A 63 -15.45 -1.03 -5.21
N ASN A 64 -14.60 -0.85 -6.23
CA ASN A 64 -13.15 -0.87 -6.09
C ASN A 64 -12.62 0.29 -5.23
N THR A 65 -13.17 1.50 -5.39
CA THR A 65 -12.66 2.69 -4.70
C THR A 65 -13.20 2.85 -3.28
N PHE A 66 -14.47 2.52 -3.03
CA PHE A 66 -15.13 2.82 -1.76
C PHE A 66 -15.43 1.60 -0.90
N ILE A 67 -15.71 0.44 -1.52
CA ILE A 67 -16.18 -0.74 -0.78
C ILE A 67 -15.03 -1.71 -0.50
N LEU A 68 -14.29 -2.10 -1.53
CA LEU A 68 -13.20 -3.08 -1.44
C LEU A 68 -12.09 -2.71 -0.45
N PRO A 69 -11.73 -1.42 -0.24
CA PRO A 69 -10.69 -1.05 0.74
C PRO A 69 -11.15 -1.11 2.20
N ILE A 70 -12.45 -1.21 2.50
CA ILE A 70 -12.99 -1.14 3.88
C ILE A 70 -12.33 -2.16 4.82
N PRO A 71 -12.22 -3.47 4.47
CA PRO A 71 -11.56 -4.44 5.34
C PRO A 71 -10.13 -4.05 5.69
N MET A 72 -9.37 -3.52 4.72
CA MET A 72 -8.00 -3.08 4.94
C MET A 72 -7.92 -1.86 5.87
N ILE A 73 -8.87 -0.93 5.78
CA ILE A 73 -8.95 0.23 6.69
C ILE A 73 -9.19 -0.22 8.12
N ILE A 74 -10.14 -1.14 8.33
CA ILE A 74 -10.43 -1.69 9.65
C ILE A 74 -9.19 -2.41 10.19
N ALA A 75 -8.50 -3.21 9.38
CA ALA A 75 -7.26 -3.88 9.77
C ALA A 75 -6.17 -2.87 10.16
N ALA A 76 -5.98 -1.81 9.37
CA ALA A 76 -4.99 -0.77 9.61
C ALA A 76 -5.25 -0.01 10.91
N VAL A 77 -6.50 0.43 11.14
CA VAL A 77 -6.86 1.16 12.36
C VAL A 77 -6.66 0.28 13.60
N ASN A 78 -7.12 -0.97 13.56
CA ASN A 78 -6.90 -1.90 14.67
C ASN A 78 -5.41 -2.17 14.91
N TRP A 79 -4.60 -2.31 13.86
CA TRP A 79 -3.16 -2.50 13.99
C TRP A 79 -2.46 -1.30 14.62
N HIS A 80 -2.73 -0.09 14.13
CA HIS A 80 -2.15 1.12 14.69
C HIS A 80 -2.51 1.31 16.17
N ARG A 81 -3.77 1.04 16.54
CA ARG A 81 -4.23 1.13 17.93
C ARG A 81 -3.64 0.03 18.80
N PHE A 82 -3.50 -1.19 18.28
CA PHE A 82 -2.83 -2.28 18.99
C PHE A 82 -1.39 -1.91 19.35
N ILE A 83 -0.62 -1.42 18.37
CA ILE A 83 0.80 -1.09 18.59
C ILE A 83 0.96 0.18 19.45
N LEU A 84 0.17 1.23 19.21
CA LEU A 84 0.36 2.51 19.89
C LEU A 84 -0.33 2.59 21.25
N LEU A 85 -1.47 1.91 21.42
CA LEU A 85 -2.34 1.97 22.61
C LEU A 85 -2.46 0.62 23.35
N GLY A 86 -1.94 -0.48 22.80
CA GLY A 86 -2.05 -1.81 23.41
C GLY A 86 -3.41 -2.48 23.25
N GLU A 87 -4.29 -1.95 22.39
CA GLU A 87 -5.65 -2.47 22.21
C GLU A 87 -5.66 -3.82 21.47
N ARG A 88 -5.88 -4.91 22.21
CA ARG A 88 -6.00 -6.25 21.63
C ARG A 88 -7.40 -6.53 21.09
N VAL A 89 -7.47 -7.36 20.05
CA VAL A 89 -8.74 -7.82 19.47
C VAL A 89 -8.79 -9.34 19.27
N GLY A 90 -10.01 -9.85 19.12
CA GLY A 90 -10.28 -11.22 18.67
C GLY A 90 -10.24 -11.34 17.15
N TRP A 91 -10.74 -12.46 16.62
CA TRP A 91 -10.78 -12.75 15.18
C TRP A 91 -11.75 -11.88 14.37
N LEU A 92 -12.64 -11.15 15.06
CA LEU A 92 -13.47 -10.12 14.47
C LEU A 92 -12.96 -8.76 14.97
N PRO A 93 -12.15 -8.04 14.18
CA PRO A 93 -11.59 -6.75 14.57
C PRO A 93 -12.67 -5.72 14.88
N ARG A 94 -12.40 -4.82 15.82
CA ARG A 94 -13.39 -3.82 16.26
C ARG A 94 -13.52 -2.73 15.21
N ILE A 95 -14.76 -2.39 14.86
CA ILE A 95 -15.05 -1.23 14.01
C ILE A 95 -15.02 0.02 14.88
N HIS A 96 -14.15 0.96 14.52
CA HIS A 96 -14.02 2.25 15.17
C HIS A 96 -14.52 3.33 14.21
N LEU A 97 -15.82 3.34 13.90
CA LEU A 97 -16.41 4.09 12.78
C LEU A 97 -15.84 5.50 12.57
N ARG A 98 -15.76 6.33 13.63
CA ARG A 98 -15.19 7.68 13.55
C ARG A 98 -13.71 7.70 13.15
N ARG A 99 -12.91 6.76 13.67
CA ARG A 99 -11.48 6.61 13.35
C ARG A 99 -11.29 6.00 11.98
N ASP A 100 -12.08 5.00 11.61
CA ASP A 100 -12.06 4.35 10.30
C ASP A 100 -12.37 5.36 9.18
N VAL A 101 -13.41 6.18 9.35
CA VAL A 101 -13.75 7.25 8.40
C VAL A 101 -12.67 8.33 8.35
N SER A 102 -12.10 8.73 9.49
CA SER A 102 -10.98 9.68 9.51
C SER A 102 -9.74 9.13 8.80
N TYR A 103 -9.47 7.83 8.95
CA TYR A 103 -8.37 7.15 8.30
C TYR A 103 -8.60 7.08 6.79
N PHE A 104 -9.81 6.68 6.36
CA PHE A 104 -10.24 6.66 4.97
C PHE A 104 -10.01 8.01 4.29
N TRP A 105 -10.56 9.09 4.85
CA TRP A 105 -10.48 10.41 4.22
C TRP A 105 -9.04 10.95 4.17
N ARG A 106 -8.24 10.66 5.20
CA ARG A 106 -6.81 10.98 5.18
C ARG A 106 -6.09 10.19 4.09
N GLY A 107 -6.43 8.91 3.90
CA GLY A 107 -5.96 8.10 2.79
C GLY A 107 -6.33 8.70 1.43
N ILE A 108 -7.58 9.10 1.23
CA ILE A 108 -8.04 9.76 -0.01
C ILE A 108 -7.23 11.01 -0.31
N VAL A 109 -7.03 11.91 0.67
CA VAL A 109 -6.21 13.13 0.46
C VAL A 109 -4.78 12.77 0.04
N ILE A 110 -4.16 11.79 0.69
CA ILE A 110 -2.80 11.33 0.36
C ILE A 110 -2.74 10.74 -1.06
N THR A 111 -3.72 9.91 -1.43
CA THR A 111 -3.84 9.33 -2.77
C THR A 111 -4.05 10.39 -3.83
N LEU A 112 -4.90 11.40 -3.59
CA LEU A 112 -5.11 12.51 -4.52
C LEU A 112 -3.82 13.33 -4.72
N CYS A 113 -3.08 13.61 -3.63
CA CYS A 113 -1.77 14.26 -3.74
C CYS A 113 -0.79 13.43 -4.57
N ALA A 114 -0.75 12.12 -4.37
CA ALA A 114 0.10 11.24 -5.14
C ALA A 114 -0.32 11.17 -6.61
N MET A 115 -1.61 11.10 -6.89
CA MET A 115 -2.14 11.10 -8.26
C MET A 115 -1.74 12.36 -9.01
N ALA A 116 -1.83 13.54 -8.37
CA ALA A 116 -1.37 14.78 -8.96
C ALA A 116 0.14 14.75 -9.31
N ILE A 117 0.98 14.21 -8.42
CA ILE A 117 2.42 14.07 -8.68
C ILE A 117 2.68 13.03 -9.77
N MET A 118 1.97 11.90 -9.75
CA MET A 118 2.09 10.83 -10.75
C MET A 118 1.74 11.33 -12.15
N VAL A 119 0.64 12.08 -12.31
CA VAL A 119 0.26 12.68 -13.59
C VAL A 119 1.33 13.64 -14.09
N LEU A 120 1.83 14.52 -13.21
CA LEU A 120 2.88 15.46 -13.58
C LEU A 120 4.17 14.73 -13.99
N GLY A 121 4.58 13.72 -13.23
CA GLY A 121 5.79 12.98 -13.57
C GLY A 121 5.65 12.08 -14.78
N ALA A 122 4.48 11.48 -15.01
CA ALA A 122 4.20 10.74 -16.24
C ALA A 122 4.32 11.67 -17.46
N ALA A 123 3.79 12.90 -17.37
CA ALA A 123 3.97 13.90 -18.42
C ALA A 123 5.45 14.26 -18.63
N ILE A 124 6.23 14.45 -17.56
CA ILE A 124 7.67 14.73 -17.64
C ILE A 124 8.43 13.56 -18.29
N VAL A 125 8.17 12.33 -17.84
CA VAL A 125 8.81 11.11 -18.39
C VAL A 125 8.45 10.94 -19.86
N PHE A 126 7.20 11.19 -20.24
CA PHE A 126 6.74 11.12 -21.62
C PHE A 126 7.43 12.17 -22.51
N LEU A 127 7.48 13.43 -22.08
CA LEU A 127 8.19 14.49 -22.81
C LEU A 127 9.69 14.17 -22.94
N PHE A 128 10.28 13.60 -21.90
CA PHE A 128 11.68 13.17 -21.91
C PHE A 128 11.90 12.00 -22.89
N ALA A 129 10.98 11.05 -22.96
CA ALA A 129 11.03 9.96 -23.92
C ALA A 129 10.99 10.45 -25.37
N LEU A 130 10.07 11.38 -25.68
CA LEU A 130 10.00 12.00 -27.02
C LEU A 130 11.31 12.71 -27.39
N ALA A 131 11.90 13.45 -26.45
CA ALA A 131 13.18 14.12 -26.68
C ALA A 131 14.36 13.13 -26.82
N ALA A 132 14.34 12.02 -26.08
CA ALA A 132 15.40 11.02 -26.11
C ALA A 132 15.47 10.28 -27.46
N GLN A 133 14.34 10.05 -28.12
CA GLN A 133 14.26 9.39 -29.43
C GLN A 133 15.03 10.14 -30.52
N GLU A 134 15.07 11.47 -30.44
CA GLU A 134 15.79 12.32 -31.40
C GLU A 134 17.31 12.36 -31.16
N ILE A 135 17.75 12.05 -29.93
CA ILE A 135 19.14 12.24 -29.49
C ILE A 135 19.89 10.89 -29.38
N ILE A 136 19.18 9.82 -29.03
CA ILE A 136 19.76 8.51 -28.75
C ILE A 136 19.40 7.54 -29.89
N PRO A 137 20.30 7.31 -30.86
CA PRO A 137 20.02 6.43 -32.00
C PRO A 137 19.95 4.92 -31.62
N ASN A 138 20.30 4.57 -30.38
CA ASN A 138 20.30 3.19 -29.89
C ASN A 138 19.11 2.93 -28.95
N GLN A 139 18.17 2.12 -29.42
CA GLN A 139 16.95 1.75 -28.67
C GLN A 139 17.23 1.09 -27.31
N ALA A 140 18.32 0.32 -27.18
CA ALA A 140 18.68 -0.30 -25.90
C ALA A 140 19.14 0.76 -24.88
N ALA A 141 19.91 1.75 -25.32
CA ALA A 141 20.35 2.85 -24.47
C ALA A 141 19.17 3.75 -24.04
N GLU A 142 18.23 4.01 -24.95
CA GLU A 142 16.97 4.72 -24.65
C GLU A 142 16.15 3.97 -23.60
N THR A 143 15.97 2.66 -23.77
CA THR A 143 15.19 1.82 -22.84
C THR A 143 15.78 1.83 -21.44
N VAL A 144 17.11 1.69 -21.32
CA VAL A 144 17.81 1.73 -20.02
C VAL A 144 17.63 3.11 -19.37
N LEU A 145 17.77 4.20 -20.13
CA LEU A 145 17.58 5.54 -19.62
C LEU A 145 16.16 5.76 -19.09
N LEU A 146 15.13 5.37 -19.86
CA LEU A 146 13.74 5.46 -19.44
C LEU A 146 13.45 4.63 -18.19
N ALA A 147 14.03 3.44 -18.08
CA ALA A 147 13.91 2.61 -16.89
C ALA A 147 14.54 3.29 -15.65
N VAL A 148 15.72 3.90 -15.79
CA VAL A 148 16.39 4.62 -14.70
C VAL A 148 15.59 5.85 -14.27
N VAL A 149 15.09 6.64 -15.22
CA VAL A 149 14.26 7.82 -14.93
C VAL A 149 12.95 7.41 -14.27
N GLY A 150 12.29 6.35 -14.79
CA GLY A 150 11.08 5.79 -14.21
C GLY A 150 11.28 5.29 -12.78
N LEU A 151 12.39 4.59 -12.51
CA LEU A 151 12.74 4.13 -11.17
C LEU A 151 13.01 5.31 -10.22
N ALA A 152 13.73 6.34 -10.67
CA ALA A 152 13.96 7.54 -9.87
C ALA A 152 12.65 8.25 -9.52
N PHE A 153 11.75 8.36 -10.50
CA PHE A 153 10.43 8.94 -10.29
C PHE A 153 9.58 8.13 -9.30
N PHE A 154 9.56 6.80 -9.45
CA PHE A 154 8.93 5.88 -8.52
C PHE A 154 9.42 6.11 -7.08
N ILE A 155 10.74 6.16 -6.87
CA ILE A 155 11.32 6.38 -5.53
C ILE A 155 10.84 7.72 -4.95
N VAL A 156 10.82 8.79 -5.74
CA VAL A 156 10.38 10.12 -5.27
C VAL A 156 8.91 10.12 -4.87
N VAL A 157 8.03 9.59 -5.72
CA VAL A 157 6.58 9.54 -5.45
C VAL A 157 6.30 8.72 -4.20
N TYR A 158 6.84 7.50 -4.11
CA TYR A 158 6.54 6.62 -3.00
C TYR A 158 7.21 7.08 -1.70
N ALA A 159 8.39 7.69 -1.75
CA ALA A 159 8.98 8.34 -0.58
C ALA A 159 8.11 9.50 -0.08
N PHE A 160 7.54 10.28 -1.00
CA PHE A 160 6.58 11.34 -0.67
C PHE A 160 5.30 10.78 -0.04
N MET A 161 4.73 9.71 -0.61
CA MET A 161 3.56 9.04 -0.06
C MET A 161 3.83 8.46 1.32
N LEU A 162 4.96 7.76 1.51
CA LEU A 162 5.35 7.19 2.79
C LEU A 162 5.48 8.28 3.86
N ARG A 163 6.03 9.44 3.49
CA ARG A 163 6.15 10.59 4.38
C ARG A 163 4.80 11.19 4.78
N LEU A 164 3.87 11.35 3.84
CA LEU A 164 2.51 11.76 4.16
C LEU A 164 1.77 10.70 4.99
N GLY A 165 2.01 9.43 4.67
CA GLY A 165 1.47 8.25 5.33
C GLY A 165 1.83 8.15 6.81
N VAL A 166 2.92 8.80 7.26
CA VAL A 166 3.25 8.92 8.69
C VAL A 166 2.09 9.50 9.49
N SER A 167 1.20 10.28 8.88
CA SER A 167 0.01 10.78 9.55
C SER A 167 -1.10 9.74 9.76
N LEU A 168 -1.14 8.63 9.01
CA LEU A 168 -2.23 7.65 9.06
C LEU A 168 -2.44 7.02 10.46
N PRO A 169 -1.39 6.61 11.21
CA PRO A 169 -1.56 6.16 12.59
C PRO A 169 -2.20 7.23 13.49
N GLY A 170 -1.88 8.51 13.27
CA GLY A 170 -2.52 9.64 13.95
C GLY A 170 -4.03 9.70 13.71
N ALA A 171 -4.52 9.38 12.50
CA ALA A 171 -5.96 9.30 12.27
C ALA A 171 -6.63 8.13 13.02
N ALA A 172 -5.95 6.98 13.09
CA ALA A 172 -6.42 5.79 13.80
C ALA A 172 -6.56 6.00 15.32
N ILE A 173 -5.64 6.76 15.93
CA ILE A 173 -5.67 7.03 17.38
C ILE A 173 -6.30 8.38 17.75
N GLY A 174 -6.53 9.27 16.78
CA GLY A 174 -6.99 10.63 17.04
C GLY A 174 -5.91 11.62 17.46
N GLY A 175 -4.67 11.38 17.02
CA GLY A 175 -3.51 12.22 17.26
C GLY A 175 -3.22 13.18 16.11
N ALA A 176 -1.93 13.30 15.77
CA ALA A 176 -1.40 14.39 14.96
C ALA A 176 -2.01 14.47 13.54
N THR A 177 -2.03 15.69 12.98
CA THR A 177 -2.53 15.95 11.62
C THR A 177 -1.48 15.67 10.54
N ILE A 178 -1.88 15.67 9.26
CA ILE A 178 -0.94 15.61 8.12
C ILE A 178 0.13 16.70 8.24
N ARG A 179 -0.28 17.93 8.61
CA ARG A 179 0.63 19.08 8.75
C ARG A 179 1.67 18.84 9.85
N ASP A 180 1.25 18.27 10.97
CA ASP A 180 2.13 18.00 12.11
C ASP A 180 3.13 16.88 11.76
N SER A 181 2.66 15.77 11.20
CA SER A 181 3.52 14.67 10.75
C SER A 181 4.50 15.11 9.65
N TRP A 182 4.08 16.00 8.74
CA TRP A 182 4.95 16.56 7.72
C TRP A 182 6.07 17.42 8.31
N ARG A 183 5.76 18.22 9.34
CA ARG A 183 6.73 19.04 10.07
C ARG A 183 7.70 18.16 10.86
N ALA A 184 7.19 17.15 11.54
CA ALA A 184 7.97 16.20 12.34
C ALA A 184 8.99 15.40 11.51
N THR A 185 8.70 15.16 10.23
CA THR A 185 9.54 14.36 9.33
C THR A 185 10.47 15.20 8.43
N ARG A 186 10.66 16.50 8.73
CA ARG A 186 11.50 17.40 7.93
C ARG A 186 12.96 16.94 7.87
N GLY A 187 13.57 17.12 6.71
CA GLY A 187 14.98 16.80 6.47
C GLY A 187 15.31 15.31 6.29
N GLN A 188 14.31 14.41 6.32
CA GLN A 188 14.54 12.96 6.29
C GLN A 188 14.35 12.30 4.92
N TRP A 189 14.41 13.07 3.82
CA TRP A 189 14.10 12.56 2.47
C TRP A 189 14.93 11.35 2.04
N ARG A 190 16.23 11.36 2.31
CA ARG A 190 17.12 10.23 2.00
C ARG A 190 16.68 8.94 2.71
N GLY A 191 16.21 9.07 3.96
CA GLY A 191 15.69 7.95 4.72
C GLY A 191 14.39 7.39 4.15
N PHE A 192 13.45 8.26 3.74
CA PHE A 192 12.22 7.83 3.07
C PHE A 192 12.47 7.16 1.72
N ALA A 193 13.44 7.65 0.94
CA ALA A 193 13.83 7.03 -0.33
C ALA A 193 14.39 5.62 -0.14
N LEU A 194 15.31 5.43 0.82
CA LEU A 194 15.87 4.12 1.13
C LEU A 194 14.82 3.17 1.71
N LEU A 195 13.94 3.67 2.58
CA LEU A 195 12.86 2.88 3.16
C LEU A 195 11.81 2.48 2.11
N THR A 196 11.60 3.32 1.08
CA THR A 196 10.75 3.00 -0.07
C THR A 196 11.32 1.82 -0.86
N LEU A 197 12.62 1.81 -1.14
CA LEU A 197 13.28 0.68 -1.80
C LEU A 197 13.12 -0.60 -0.99
N LEU A 198 13.33 -0.53 0.33
CA LEU A 198 13.18 -1.68 1.20
C LEU A 198 11.73 -2.19 1.29
N ALA A 199 10.77 -1.26 1.39
CA ALA A 199 9.34 -1.58 1.36
C ALA A 199 8.92 -2.21 0.02
N PHE A 200 9.50 -1.77 -1.10
CA PHE A 200 9.24 -2.34 -2.42
C PHE A 200 9.69 -3.81 -2.48
N LEU A 201 10.87 -4.14 -1.94
CA LEU A 201 11.35 -5.53 -1.87
C LEU A 201 10.40 -6.45 -1.09
N VAL A 202 9.75 -5.95 -0.05
CA VAL A 202 8.75 -6.70 0.74
C VAL A 202 7.47 -7.00 -0.05
N VAL A 203 7.13 -6.16 -1.03
CA VAL A 203 5.92 -6.32 -1.85
C VAL A 203 6.14 -7.31 -3.00
N LEU A 204 7.38 -7.50 -3.46
CA LEU A 204 7.70 -8.34 -4.61
C LEU A 204 7.13 -9.77 -4.54
N PRO A 205 7.20 -10.51 -3.41
CA PRO A 205 6.64 -11.87 -3.35
C PRO A 205 5.11 -11.89 -3.56
N PHE A 206 4.38 -10.96 -2.95
CA PHE A 206 2.94 -10.84 -3.14
C PHE A 206 2.59 -10.49 -4.60
N PHE A 207 3.37 -9.61 -5.22
CA PHE A 207 3.21 -9.27 -6.62
C PHE A 207 3.50 -10.46 -7.55
N ALA A 208 4.56 -11.22 -7.27
CA ALA A 208 4.91 -12.42 -8.03
C ALA A 208 3.80 -13.48 -7.99
N VAL A 209 3.22 -13.74 -6.81
CA VAL A 209 2.06 -14.64 -6.68
C VAL A 209 0.85 -14.10 -7.42
N SER A 210 0.61 -12.79 -7.37
CA SER A 210 -0.50 -12.16 -8.10
C SER A 210 -0.33 -12.26 -9.62
N MET A 211 0.88 -12.08 -10.14
CA MET A 211 1.17 -12.29 -11.57
C MET A 211 1.03 -13.75 -11.97
N LEU A 212 1.54 -14.68 -11.16
CA LEU A 212 1.39 -16.11 -11.42
C LEU A 212 -0.08 -16.53 -11.47
N SER A 213 -0.93 -15.95 -10.60
CA SER A 213 -2.36 -16.23 -10.59
C SER A 213 -3.11 -15.79 -11.85
N MET A 214 -2.56 -14.87 -12.64
CA MET A 214 -3.14 -14.48 -13.93
C MET A 214 -2.82 -15.46 -15.05
N LEU A 215 -1.82 -16.33 -14.84
CA LEU A 215 -1.37 -17.34 -15.81
C LEU A 215 -1.80 -18.76 -15.41
N ALA A 216 -2.28 -18.94 -14.17
CA ALA A 216 -2.68 -20.23 -13.64
C ALA A 216 -3.99 -20.70 -14.30
N PRO A 217 -4.17 -22.01 -14.51
CA PRO A 217 -5.47 -22.57 -14.84
C PRO A 217 -6.51 -22.19 -13.78
N HIS A 218 -7.73 -21.88 -14.21
CA HIS A 218 -8.84 -21.51 -13.32
C HIS A 218 -9.72 -22.72 -13.04
N ASP A 219 -9.20 -23.65 -12.24
CA ASP A 219 -10.01 -24.68 -11.61
C ASP A 219 -10.13 -24.43 -10.09
N LEU A 220 -11.10 -25.09 -9.46
CA LEU A 220 -11.42 -24.85 -8.05
C LEU A 220 -10.23 -25.15 -7.11
N ALA A 221 -9.41 -26.14 -7.44
CA ALA A 221 -8.28 -26.53 -6.60
C ALA A 221 -7.15 -25.51 -6.70
N ASP A 222 -6.82 -25.07 -7.91
CA ASP A 222 -5.82 -24.05 -8.19
C ASP A 222 -6.21 -22.70 -7.60
N ASP A 223 -7.50 -22.31 -7.68
CA ASP A 223 -7.99 -21.06 -7.10
C ASP A 223 -7.86 -21.03 -5.57
N MET A 224 -8.13 -22.16 -4.90
CA MET A 224 -7.93 -22.26 -3.45
C MET A 224 -6.45 -22.15 -3.06
N VAL A 225 -5.56 -22.77 -3.82
CA VAL A 225 -4.11 -22.66 -3.62
C VAL A 225 -3.63 -21.22 -3.83
N VAL A 226 -4.10 -20.55 -4.90
CA VAL A 226 -3.80 -19.16 -5.18
C VAL A 226 -4.25 -18.24 -4.06
N VAL A 227 -5.48 -18.40 -3.55
CA VAL A 227 -5.98 -17.60 -2.43
C VAL A 227 -5.15 -17.83 -1.17
N ALA A 228 -4.79 -19.08 -0.87
CA ALA A 228 -3.95 -19.41 0.28
C ALA A 228 -2.54 -18.78 0.16
N LEU A 229 -1.91 -18.85 -1.01
CA LEU A 229 -0.61 -18.21 -1.27
C LEU A 229 -0.71 -16.68 -1.19
N LYS A 230 -1.74 -16.08 -1.79
CA LYS A 230 -1.99 -14.63 -1.69
C LYS A 230 -2.13 -14.21 -0.23
N LEU A 231 -2.88 -14.97 0.57
CA LEU A 231 -3.06 -14.67 1.99
C LEU A 231 -1.74 -14.83 2.78
N LEU A 232 -0.96 -15.88 2.49
CA LEU A 232 0.34 -16.15 3.12
C LEU A 232 1.31 -14.98 2.95
N PHE A 233 1.34 -14.36 1.77
CA PHE A 233 2.21 -13.20 1.51
C PHE A 233 1.54 -11.86 1.89
N ALA A 234 0.22 -11.73 1.71
CA ALA A 234 -0.50 -10.49 2.00
C ALA A 234 -0.42 -10.12 3.49
N VAL A 235 -0.64 -11.08 4.39
CA VAL A 235 -0.61 -10.82 5.85
C VAL A 235 0.72 -10.18 6.29
N PRO A 236 1.89 -10.84 6.12
CA PRO A 236 3.15 -10.25 6.58
C PRO A 236 3.49 -8.98 5.81
N THR A 237 3.26 -8.91 4.50
CA THR A 237 3.56 -7.71 3.70
C THR A 237 2.76 -6.51 4.16
N VAL A 238 1.43 -6.63 4.23
CA VAL A 238 0.55 -5.53 4.64
C VAL A 238 0.85 -5.09 6.06
N MET A 239 0.99 -6.03 6.99
CA MET A 239 1.21 -5.72 8.39
C MET A 239 2.60 -5.10 8.62
N LEU A 240 3.60 -5.50 7.83
CA LEU A 240 4.92 -4.87 7.88
C LEU A 240 4.87 -3.43 7.35
N LEU A 241 4.17 -3.16 6.25
CA LEU A 241 3.98 -1.80 5.73
C LEU A 241 3.25 -0.89 6.72
N LEU A 242 2.19 -1.39 7.36
CA LEU A 242 1.49 -0.68 8.44
C LEU A 242 2.40 -0.45 9.67
N SER A 243 3.23 -1.43 10.00
CA SER A 243 4.20 -1.32 11.11
C SER A 243 5.27 -0.27 10.82
N ILE A 244 5.72 -0.15 9.56
CA ILE A 244 6.63 0.92 9.14
C ILE A 244 5.98 2.29 9.40
N LEU A 245 4.72 2.50 8.97
CA LEU A 245 4.01 3.75 9.25
C LEU A 245 3.87 4.02 10.74
N THR A 246 3.51 3.00 11.51
CA THR A 246 3.35 3.10 12.97
C THR A 246 4.66 3.44 13.66
N THR A 247 5.76 2.83 13.23
CA THR A 247 7.11 3.07 13.74
C THR A 247 7.58 4.48 13.41
N LEU A 248 7.36 4.93 12.17
CA LEU A 248 7.68 6.30 11.77
C LEU A 248 6.86 7.32 12.56
N TYR A 249 5.58 7.06 12.79
CA TYR A 249 4.73 7.94 13.61
C TYR A 249 5.20 7.96 15.07
N GLY A 250 5.39 6.79 15.68
CA GLY A 250 5.88 6.68 17.06
C GLY A 250 7.22 7.40 17.23
N HIS A 251 8.15 7.21 16.30
CA HIS A 251 9.48 7.82 16.37
C HIS A 251 9.48 9.33 16.11
N PHE A 252 8.89 9.79 15.00
CA PHE A 252 8.97 11.19 14.59
C PHE A 252 7.94 12.08 15.27
N VAL A 253 6.73 11.57 15.53
CA VAL A 253 5.63 12.37 16.09
C VAL A 253 5.57 12.22 17.60
N GLU A 254 5.60 10.99 18.11
CA GLU A 254 5.49 10.72 19.55
C GLU A 254 6.85 10.63 20.26
N GLN A 255 7.97 10.80 19.53
CA GLN A 255 9.33 10.75 20.08
C GLN A 255 9.67 9.45 20.83
N ARG A 256 9.04 8.33 20.46
CA ARG A 256 9.34 6.99 20.99
C ARG A 256 10.70 6.48 20.49
N ALA A 257 11.40 5.76 21.35
CA ALA A 257 12.66 5.09 20.99
C ALA A 257 12.40 3.86 20.10
N LEU A 258 13.35 3.58 19.19
CA LEU A 258 13.36 2.37 18.35
C LEU A 258 14.01 1.21 19.10
N VAL A 259 13.42 0.79 20.22
CA VAL A 259 13.85 -0.40 21.00
C VAL A 259 13.23 -1.67 20.45
#